data_AF-A0A434SL30-F1
#
_entry.id   AF-A0A434SL30-F1
#
_cell.length_a   1.000
_cell.length_b   1.000
_cell.length_c   1.000
_cell.angle_alpha   90.00
_cell.angle_beta   90.00
_cell.angle_gamma   90.00
#
_symmetry.space_group_name_H-M   'P 1'
#
loop_
_entity.id
_entity.type
_entity.pdbx_description
1 polymer ?
#
loop_
_entity_poly.entity_id
_entity_poly.type
_entity_poly.pdbx_seq_one_letter_code
_entity_poly.pdbx_strand_id
1 'polypeptide(L)' 'MNADKKTLLVTGGSRGIGAAICRQASRAGYGVAINYVSNRAAAGDQ' A
#
# COMPACT_ATOMS: atom_id res chain seq x y z
N MET A 1 1.81 -2.25 21.23
CA MET A 1 1.60 -1.39 20.04
C MET A 1 1.96 0.04 20.40
N ASN A 2 2.66 0.77 19.54
CA ASN A 2 3.03 2.16 19.79
C ASN A 2 1.80 3.04 19.50
N ALA A 3 1.04 3.40 20.53
CA ALA A 3 -0.25 4.11 20.41
C ALA A 3 -0.13 5.49 19.74
N ASP A 4 1.08 6.05 19.74
CA ASP A 4 1.43 7.37 19.20
C ASP A 4 1.73 7.38 17.69
N LYS A 5 1.89 6.20 17.05
CA LYS A 5 2.02 6.12 15.58
C LYS A 5 0.68 5.88 14.89
N LYS A 6 0.26 6.85 14.08
CA LYS A 6 -0.94 6.70 13.23
C LYS A 6 -0.73 5.59 12.20
N THR A 7 -1.77 4.78 11.99
CA THR A 7 -1.76 3.69 11.01
C THR A 7 -2.63 4.02 9.81
N LEU A 8 -2.16 3.68 8.61
CA LEU A 8 -2.86 3.85 7.34
C LEU A 8 -3.01 2.50 6.64
N LEU A 9 -4.25 2.12 6.31
CA LEU A 9 -4.55 0.97 5.44
C LEU A 9 -4.79 1.46 4.01
N VAL A 10 -4.05 0.92 3.05
CA VAL A 10 -4.17 1.28 1.63
C VAL A 10 -4.58 0.07 0.80
N THR A 11 -5.70 0.19 0.08
CA THR A 11 -6.13 -0.78 -0.94
C THR A 11 -5.52 -0.41 -2.29
N GLY A 12 -5.08 -1.41 -3.06
CA GLY A 12 -4.35 -1.16 -4.31
C GLY A 12 -2.95 -0.56 -4.10
N GLY A 13 -2.36 -0.71 -2.91
CA GLY A 13 -1.09 -0.07 -2.53
C GLY A 13 0.17 -0.60 -3.25
N SER A 14 0.04 -1.61 -4.12
CA SER A 14 1.18 -2.30 -4.73
C SER A 14 1.79 -1.59 -5.94
N ARG A 15 1.01 -0.75 -6.67
CA ARG A 15 1.48 -0.03 -7.87
C ARG A 15 0.84 1.36 -7.99
N GLY A 16 1.30 2.14 -8.97
CA GLY A 16 0.70 3.41 -9.37
C GLY A 16 0.54 4.39 -8.20
N ILE A 17 -0.64 5.02 -8.12
CA ILE A 17 -0.96 6.03 -7.09
C ILE A 17 -0.93 5.42 -5.68
N GLY A 18 -1.46 4.21 -5.51
CA GLY A 18 -1.47 3.52 -4.22
C GLY A 18 -0.06 3.32 -3.65
N ALA A 19 0.89 2.93 -4.50
CA ALA A 19 2.30 2.79 -4.10
C ALA A 19 2.95 4.14 -3.73
N ALA A 20 2.63 5.21 -4.48
CA ALA A 20 3.13 6.55 -4.16
C ALA A 20 2.63 7.03 -2.78
N ILE A 21 1.35 6.80 -2.47
CA ILE A 21 0.75 7.12 -1.17
C ILE A 21 1.43 6.34 -0.04
N CYS A 22 1.64 5.03 -0.20
CA CYS A 22 2.30 4.18 0.80
C CYS A 22 3.71 4.69 1.12
N ARG A 23 4.48 5.04 0.08
CA ARG A 23 5.84 5.57 0.22
C ARG A 23 5.84 6.91 0.96
N GLN A 24 4.91 7.80 0.63
CA GLN A 24 4.79 9.09 1.33
C GLN A 24 4.38 8.91 2.79
N ALA A 25 3.39 8.07 3.08
CA ALA A 25 2.92 7.83 4.44
C ALA A 25 3.99 7.19 5.32
N SER A 26 4.74 6.22 4.79
CA SER A 26 5.87 5.62 5.50
C SER A 26 6.95 6.65 5.85
N ARG A 27 7.31 7.53 4.89
CA ARG A 27 8.24 8.66 5.13
C ARG A 27 7.72 9.66 6.17
N ALA A 28 6.41 9.82 6.25
CA ALA A 28 5.76 10.66 7.25
C ALA A 28 5.61 9.97 8.62
N GLY A 29 6.15 8.75 8.80
CA GLY A 29 6.19 8.05 10.08
C GLY A 29 4.96 7.19 10.39
N TYR A 30 4.05 7.02 9.44
CA TYR A 30 2.88 6.17 9.62
C TYR A 30 3.28 4.69 9.62
N GLY A 31 2.56 3.89 10.41
CA GLY A 31 2.48 2.44 10.15
C GLY A 31 1.62 2.22 8.92
N VAL A 32 2.14 1.55 7.89
CA VAL A 32 1.40 1.35 6.63
C VAL A 32 1.11 -0.13 6.43
N ALA A 33 -0.17 -0.45 6.24
CA ALA A 33 -0.64 -1.76 5.82
C ALA A 33 -1.18 -1.66 4.38
N ILE A 34 -0.82 -2.62 3.53
CA ILE A 34 -1.25 -2.65 2.13
C ILE A 34 -2.06 -3.91 1.84
N ASN A 35 -3.17 -3.72 1.14
CA ASN A 35 -3.92 -4.81 0.52
C ASN A 35 -3.92 -4.62 -0.99
N TYR A 36 -3.70 -5.69 -1.75
CA TYR A 36 -3.81 -5.67 -3.19
C TYR A 36 -4.28 -7.04 -3.69
N VAL A 37 -5.07 -7.05 -4.77
CA VAL A 37 -5.45 -8.28 -5.44
C VAL A 37 -4.42 -8.58 -6.53
N SER A 38 -3.75 -9.73 -6.42
CA SER A 38 -2.83 -10.21 -7.46
C SER A 38 -3.63 -10.93 -8.54
N ASN A 39 -4.21 -10.20 -9.50
CA ASN A 39 -4.72 -10.89 -10.69
C ASN A 39 -3.60 -11.06 -11.70
N ARG A 40 -2.75 -12.09 -11.52
CA ARG A 40 -1.70 -12.45 -12.50
C ARG A 40 -2.27 -12.67 -13.90
N ALA A 41 -3.55 -13.05 -14.02
CA ALA A 41 -4.24 -13.32 -15.27
C ALA A 41 -4.83 -12.09 -15.99
N ALA A 42 -4.89 -10.90 -15.36
CA ALA A 42 -5.36 -9.67 -16.04
C ALA A 42 -4.24 -8.91 -16.77
N ALA A 43 -2.99 -9.32 -16.61
CA ALA A 43 -1.91 -8.91 -17.51
C ALA A 43 -1.83 -10.00 -18.59
N GLY A 44 -2.66 -9.89 -19.62
CA GLY A 44 -2.74 -10.91 -20.67
C GLY A 44 -1.40 -11.10 -21.36
N ASP A 45 -0.79 -12.27 -21.20
CA ASP A 45 -0.25 -13.18 -22.23
C ASP A 45 0.33 -14.44 -21.53
N GLN A 46 0.48 -15.55 -22.27
CA GLN A 46 1.08 -16.81 -21.81
C GLN A 46 2.55 -16.66 -21.37
#